data_AF-A0A7X0LLR9-F1
#
_entry.id   AF-A0A7X0LLR9-F1
#
_cell.length_a   1.000
_cell.length_b   1.000
_cell.length_c   1.000
_cell.angle_alpha   90.00
_cell.angle_beta   90.00
_cell.angle_gamma   90.00
#
_symmetry.space_group_name_H-M   'P 1'
#
loop_
_entity.id
_entity.type
_entity.pdbx_description
1 polymer ?
#
loop_
_entity_poly.entity_id
_entity_poly.type
_entity_poly.pdbx_seq_one_letter_code
_entity_poly.pdbx_strand_id
1 'polypeptide(L)'
;MAAGLAVCLGFQSAEATVFEYINNSVGTPAISETTAIIESIYTSFDDSNNQFVWEAVYSGDSVSDLPTGFTLVVNDGPMPKTHLGNLAVLYFEAEELIETNGATGTPTLTAYAYNGGSSASAHRTSDFRDVQSPTPAAPDQIVSSINGFAFNSTLNDFDDAGKKKRLMRIELDATDINNHTPLQSPFDVMDNQPLTWQGIGFAQMIGIWFHPFNNINPDYIENGPEAGFLEHGVAGPTVNQGWQVVRNNYGFFDVDGLQAIPEPATGLLLLVGAAALRRRR
;
A
#
# COMPACT_ATOMS: atom_id res chain seq x y z
N MET A 1 15.06 -33.89 -50.60
CA MET A 1 14.23 -33.91 -49.37
C MET A 1 14.54 -32.66 -48.59
N ALA A 2 13.59 -31.73 -48.47
CA ALA A 2 13.75 -30.50 -47.70
C ALA A 2 13.03 -30.69 -46.37
N ALA A 3 13.78 -30.68 -45.26
CA ALA A 3 13.23 -30.70 -43.92
C ALA A 3 12.82 -29.28 -43.54
N GLY A 4 11.52 -29.04 -43.38
CA GLY A 4 10.99 -27.78 -42.88
C GLY A 4 11.12 -27.72 -41.36
N LEU A 5 11.86 -26.74 -40.84
CA LEU A 5 11.95 -26.42 -39.42
C LEU A 5 10.70 -25.61 -39.05
N ALA A 6 9.77 -26.20 -38.30
CA ALA A 6 8.65 -25.48 -37.71
C ALA A 6 9.14 -24.76 -36.45
N VAL A 7 9.12 -23.43 -36.46
CA VAL A 7 9.33 -22.61 -35.26
C VAL A 7 7.96 -22.35 -34.63
N CYS A 8 7.71 -22.97 -33.49
CA CYS A 8 6.55 -22.63 -32.66
C CYS A 8 6.90 -21.38 -31.84
N LEU A 9 6.33 -20.24 -32.20
CA LEU A 9 6.33 -19.05 -31.36
C LEU A 9 5.28 -19.27 -30.26
N GLY A 10 5.74 -19.59 -29.05
CA GLY A 10 4.87 -19.57 -27.87
C GLY A 10 4.60 -18.12 -27.49
N PHE A 11 3.33 -17.73 -27.45
CA PHE A 11 2.92 -16.51 -26.76
C PHE A 11 2.85 -16.84 -25.27
N GLN A 12 3.66 -16.18 -24.45
CA GLN A 12 3.39 -16.13 -23.01
C GLN A 12 2.28 -15.09 -22.82
N SER A 13 1.18 -15.47 -22.18
CA SER A 13 0.25 -14.52 -21.59
C SER A 13 1.02 -13.72 -20.54
N ALA A 14 0.94 -12.39 -20.58
CA ALA A 14 1.24 -11.59 -19.41
C ALA A 14 0.20 -11.92 -18.35
N GLU A 15 0.66 -12.37 -17.18
CA GLU A 15 -0.19 -12.78 -16.07
C GLU A 15 0.19 -11.96 -14.85
N ALA A 16 -0.81 -11.43 -14.16
CA ALA A 16 -0.59 -10.68 -12.92
C ALA A 16 -0.18 -11.66 -11.82
N THR A 17 0.86 -11.34 -11.07
CA THR A 17 1.14 -12.11 -9.86
C THR A 17 0.13 -11.73 -8.78
N VAL A 18 -0.48 -12.72 -8.12
CA VAL A 18 -1.53 -12.54 -7.10
C VAL A 18 -1.12 -13.10 -5.73
N PHE A 19 -1.43 -12.34 -4.69
CA PHE A 19 -1.37 -12.77 -3.30
C PHE A 19 -2.70 -12.53 -2.60
N GLU A 20 -3.12 -13.50 -1.79
CA GLU A 20 -4.29 -13.38 -0.92
C GLU A 20 -3.93 -13.82 0.49
N TYR A 21 -4.32 -13.00 1.46
CA TYR A 21 -4.28 -13.30 2.87
C TYR A 21 -5.71 -13.29 3.42
N ILE A 22 -6.06 -14.31 4.19
CA ILE A 22 -7.33 -14.41 4.90
C ILE A 22 -7.01 -14.71 6.37
N ASN A 23 -7.54 -13.89 7.27
CA ASN A 23 -7.46 -14.10 8.71
C ASN A 23 -8.15 -15.44 9.04
N ASN A 24 -7.53 -16.27 9.88
CA ASN A 24 -7.78 -17.72 10.11
C ASN A 24 -6.96 -18.72 9.27
N SER A 25 -6.00 -18.26 8.46
CA SER A 25 -5.00 -19.14 7.83
C SER A 25 -3.93 -19.61 8.84
N VAL A 26 -3.44 -20.86 8.74
CA VAL A 26 -2.40 -21.38 9.64
C VAL A 26 -1.07 -20.69 9.33
N GLY A 27 -0.39 -20.13 10.35
CA GLY A 27 0.88 -19.39 10.17
C GLY A 27 0.70 -17.86 10.07
N THR A 28 -0.38 -17.32 10.65
CA THR A 28 -0.69 -15.89 10.63
C THR A 28 0.50 -15.01 11.05
N PRO A 29 0.82 -13.96 10.27
CA PRO A 29 1.82 -12.96 10.63
C PRO A 29 1.46 -12.27 11.94
N ALA A 30 2.45 -11.61 12.55
CA ALA A 30 2.19 -10.78 13.72
C ALA A 30 1.27 -9.62 13.33
N ILE A 31 0.09 -9.56 13.94
CA ILE A 31 -0.85 -8.45 13.81
C ILE A 31 -0.93 -7.79 15.18
N SER A 32 -0.61 -6.50 15.28
CA SER A 32 -1.14 -5.68 16.36
C SER A 32 -2.36 -4.99 15.82
N GLU A 33 -3.46 -5.16 16.52
CA GLU A 33 -4.74 -4.64 16.08
C GLU A 33 -4.98 -3.26 16.68
N THR A 34 -5.55 -2.39 15.86
CA THR A 34 -6.40 -1.28 16.33
C THR A 34 -7.65 -1.84 17.02
N THR A 35 -8.70 -1.03 17.21
CA THR A 35 -10.03 -1.58 17.51
C THR A 35 -10.64 -2.35 16.32
N ALA A 36 -10.09 -2.22 15.11
CA ALA A 36 -10.42 -3.07 13.96
C ALA A 36 -9.41 -4.21 13.72
N ILE A 37 -9.97 -5.30 13.20
CA ILE A 37 -9.31 -6.53 12.76
C ILE A 37 -9.14 -6.50 11.24
N ILE A 38 -7.98 -6.88 10.73
CA ILE A 38 -7.78 -7.14 9.29
C ILE A 38 -8.36 -8.54 9.00
N GLU A 39 -9.41 -8.61 8.19
CA GLU A 39 -10.08 -9.86 7.79
C GLU A 39 -9.38 -10.51 6.59
N SER A 40 -9.01 -9.71 5.60
CA SER A 40 -8.31 -10.18 4.41
C SER A 40 -7.52 -9.06 3.75
N ILE A 41 -6.48 -9.48 3.02
CA ILE A 41 -5.73 -8.63 2.09
C ILE A 41 -5.68 -9.36 0.76
N TYR A 42 -5.98 -8.66 -0.32
CA TYR A 42 -5.74 -9.11 -1.69
C TYR A 42 -4.81 -8.11 -2.36
N THR A 43 -3.83 -8.61 -3.11
CA THR A 43 -2.94 -7.75 -3.87
C THR A 43 -2.49 -8.44 -5.14
N SER A 44 -2.30 -7.65 -6.21
CA SER A 44 -1.77 -8.15 -7.46
C SER A 44 -0.89 -7.13 -8.15
N PHE A 45 0.10 -7.61 -8.90
CA PHE A 45 0.95 -6.79 -9.74
C PHE A 45 1.12 -7.42 -11.12
N ASP A 46 0.79 -6.68 -12.17
CA ASP A 46 1.02 -7.04 -13.56
C ASP A 46 2.23 -6.27 -14.09
N ASP A 47 3.34 -6.97 -14.26
CA ASP A 47 4.61 -6.40 -14.68
C ASP A 47 4.62 -5.94 -16.15
N SER A 48 3.67 -6.40 -16.96
CA SER A 48 3.59 -6.05 -18.37
C SER A 48 3.03 -4.64 -18.61
N ASN A 49 2.21 -4.15 -17.68
CA ASN A 49 1.52 -2.86 -17.78
C ASN A 49 1.62 -2.02 -16.49
N ASN A 50 2.44 -2.44 -15.53
CA ASN A 50 2.63 -1.82 -14.22
C ASN A 50 1.31 -1.63 -13.44
N GLN A 51 0.31 -2.48 -13.63
CA GLN A 51 -0.94 -2.35 -12.87
C GLN A 51 -0.77 -2.97 -11.48
N PHE A 52 -0.99 -2.13 -10.46
CA PHE A 52 -0.96 -2.52 -9.06
C PHE A 52 -2.36 -2.44 -8.45
N VAL A 53 -2.74 -3.49 -7.71
CA VAL A 53 -4.00 -3.55 -6.96
C VAL A 53 -3.68 -3.87 -5.51
N TRP A 54 -4.26 -3.12 -4.59
CA TRP A 54 -4.26 -3.44 -3.16
C TRP A 54 -5.68 -3.35 -2.62
N GLU A 55 -6.09 -4.37 -1.88
CA GLU A 55 -7.39 -4.44 -1.21
C GLU A 55 -7.21 -4.95 0.21
N ALA A 56 -7.84 -4.28 1.17
CA ALA A 56 -7.91 -4.72 2.56
C ALA A 56 -9.36 -4.65 3.06
N VAL A 57 -9.80 -5.71 3.75
CA VAL A 57 -11.09 -5.76 4.43
C VAL A 57 -10.85 -5.73 5.93
N TYR A 58 -11.55 -4.83 6.62
CA TYR A 58 -11.49 -4.68 8.06
C TYR A 58 -12.82 -5.02 8.70
N SER A 59 -12.80 -5.44 9.96
CA SER A 59 -14.00 -5.56 10.80
C SER A 59 -13.81 -4.90 12.16
N GLY A 60 -14.91 -4.38 12.73
CA GLY A 60 -14.95 -3.69 14.02
C GLY A 60 -16.34 -3.74 14.66
N ASP A 61 -16.45 -3.31 15.91
CA ASP A 61 -17.74 -3.25 16.62
C ASP A 61 -18.60 -2.04 16.18
N SER A 62 -17.94 -0.98 15.73
CA SER A 62 -18.56 0.26 15.23
C SER A 62 -17.83 0.79 14.00
N VAL A 63 -18.44 1.73 13.26
CA VAL A 63 -17.79 2.37 12.10
C VAL A 63 -16.57 3.18 12.52
N SER A 64 -16.60 3.79 13.71
CA SER A 64 -15.45 4.52 14.29
C SER A 64 -14.26 3.62 14.64
N ASP A 65 -14.47 2.31 14.74
CA ASP A 65 -13.38 1.35 14.92
C ASP A 65 -12.65 1.04 13.63
N LEU A 66 -13.23 1.36 12.46
CA LEU A 66 -12.67 1.01 11.16
C LEU A 66 -11.62 2.04 10.70
N PRO A 67 -10.53 1.58 10.05
CA PRO A 67 -9.48 2.46 9.52
C PRO A 67 -10.01 3.54 8.59
N THR A 68 -9.42 4.72 8.65
CA THR A 68 -9.68 5.85 7.74
C THR A 68 -8.56 6.03 6.72
N GLY A 69 -7.51 5.20 6.79
CA GLY A 69 -6.48 5.11 5.77
C GLY A 69 -5.44 4.04 6.08
N PHE A 70 -4.38 3.98 5.27
CA PHE A 70 -3.23 3.11 5.52
C PHE A 70 -1.91 3.62 4.93
N THR A 71 -0.79 3.20 5.52
CA THR A 71 0.54 3.23 4.89
C THR A 71 0.85 1.84 4.34
N LEU A 72 1.45 1.80 3.15
CA LEU A 72 1.84 0.56 2.49
C LEU A 72 3.21 0.68 1.84
N VAL A 73 4.09 -0.29 2.11
CA VAL A 73 5.27 -0.60 1.30
C VAL A 73 5.22 -2.07 0.95
N VAL A 74 5.46 -2.39 -0.33
CA VAL A 74 5.57 -3.78 -0.81
C VAL A 74 6.78 -3.92 -1.73
N ASN A 75 7.31 -5.13 -1.79
CA ASN A 75 8.42 -5.53 -2.68
C ASN A 75 8.34 -7.03 -2.99
N ASP A 76 9.23 -7.51 -3.86
CA ASP A 76 9.40 -8.94 -4.22
C ASP A 76 10.04 -9.80 -3.09
N GLY A 77 9.75 -9.47 -1.83
CA GLY A 77 10.39 -10.02 -0.64
C GLY A 77 11.89 -9.68 -0.52
N PRO A 78 12.51 -9.85 0.67
CA PRO A 78 11.90 -10.10 1.99
C PRO A 78 11.17 -8.85 2.52
N MET A 79 10.63 -8.91 3.74
CA MET A 79 10.02 -7.77 4.45
C MET A 79 10.71 -6.41 4.16
N PRO A 80 10.00 -5.37 3.69
CA PRO A 80 10.57 -4.07 3.32
C PRO A 80 11.35 -3.32 4.40
N LYS A 81 11.12 -3.63 5.68
CA LYS A 81 11.86 -3.01 6.78
C LYS A 81 13.35 -3.25 6.54
N THR A 82 14.15 -2.18 6.63
CA THR A 82 15.61 -2.15 6.40
C THR A 82 16.08 -2.02 4.95
N HIS A 83 15.20 -2.02 3.94
CA HIS A 83 15.56 -1.71 2.55
C HIS A 83 15.33 -0.23 2.28
N LEU A 84 16.34 0.59 2.56
CA LEU A 84 16.20 2.03 2.45
C LEU A 84 16.24 2.40 0.97
N GLY A 85 15.29 3.21 0.53
CA GLY A 85 15.43 3.93 -0.71
C GLY A 85 15.30 3.18 -2.01
N ASN A 86 15.06 1.88 -1.93
CA ASN A 86 14.79 1.03 -3.08
C ASN A 86 13.29 0.95 -3.39
N LEU A 87 12.43 1.38 -2.46
CA LEU A 87 11.00 1.11 -2.49
C LEU A 87 10.18 2.39 -2.45
N ALA A 88 8.95 2.33 -2.93
CA ALA A 88 7.96 3.37 -2.73
C ALA A 88 7.14 3.10 -1.46
N VAL A 89 6.77 4.16 -0.76
CA VAL A 89 5.77 4.12 0.31
C VAL A 89 4.51 4.85 -0.15
N LEU A 90 3.38 4.19 -0.03
CA LEU A 90 2.06 4.74 -0.32
C LEU A 90 1.37 5.19 0.97
N TYR A 91 0.72 6.35 0.89
CA TYR A 91 -0.11 6.92 1.92
C TYR A 91 -1.50 7.14 1.35
N PHE A 92 -2.45 6.32 1.82
CA PHE A 92 -3.85 6.40 1.42
C PHE A 92 -4.68 6.98 2.56
N GLU A 93 -5.49 7.98 2.25
CA GLU A 93 -6.44 8.61 3.16
C GLU A 93 -7.85 8.55 2.58
N ALA A 94 -8.81 8.19 3.41
CA ALA A 94 -10.23 8.16 3.11
C ALA A 94 -11.09 8.92 4.14
N GLU A 95 -10.49 9.76 5.00
CA GLU A 95 -11.18 10.40 6.12
C GLU A 95 -12.29 11.38 5.69
N GLU A 96 -12.10 12.11 4.59
CA GLU A 96 -13.10 13.05 4.06
C GLU A 96 -14.45 12.38 3.70
N LEU A 97 -14.48 11.05 3.56
CA LEU A 97 -15.72 10.29 3.29
C LEU A 97 -16.60 10.06 4.53
N ILE A 98 -16.07 10.22 5.74
CA ILE A 98 -16.69 9.67 6.96
C ILE A 98 -17.45 10.73 7.75
N GLU A 99 -17.12 12.01 7.62
CA GLU A 99 -17.57 13.00 8.62
C GLU A 99 -18.82 13.84 8.29
N THR A 100 -19.34 13.92 7.06
CA THR A 100 -20.45 14.86 6.83
C THR A 100 -21.49 14.42 5.81
N ASN A 101 -22.65 13.99 6.32
CA ASN A 101 -23.95 14.10 5.63
C ASN A 101 -24.05 13.52 4.20
N GLY A 102 -23.29 12.47 3.89
CA GLY A 102 -23.32 11.84 2.57
C GLY A 102 -22.56 12.59 1.48
N ALA A 103 -21.67 13.53 1.84
CA ALA A 103 -20.67 14.05 0.93
C ALA A 103 -19.60 12.96 0.70
N THR A 104 -19.39 12.58 -0.55
CA THR A 104 -18.35 11.62 -0.93
C THR A 104 -17.06 12.37 -1.20
N GLY A 105 -16.22 12.57 -0.18
CA GLY A 105 -14.83 12.98 -0.40
C GLY A 105 -14.13 12.00 -1.35
N THR A 106 -13.20 12.47 -2.17
CA THR A 106 -12.41 11.55 -3.00
C THR A 106 -11.22 11.12 -2.15
N PRO A 107 -10.92 9.82 -1.99
CA PRO A 107 -9.74 9.41 -1.27
C PRO A 107 -8.47 10.08 -1.84
N THR A 108 -7.51 10.35 -0.98
CA THR A 108 -6.21 10.91 -1.37
C THR A 108 -5.16 9.81 -1.34
N LEU A 109 -4.33 9.77 -2.39
CA LEU A 109 -3.18 8.89 -2.48
C LEU A 109 -1.93 9.71 -2.75
N THR A 110 -0.91 9.53 -1.91
CA THR A 110 0.43 10.09 -2.15
C THR A 110 1.49 9.00 -2.08
N ALA A 111 2.55 9.15 -2.87
CA ALA A 111 3.68 8.24 -2.88
C ALA A 111 5.00 8.99 -2.71
N TYR A 112 5.92 8.37 -1.97
CA TYR A 112 7.26 8.87 -1.69
C TYR A 112 8.28 7.76 -1.87
N ALA A 113 9.55 8.09 -2.09
CA ALA A 113 10.60 7.11 -1.89
C ALA A 113 10.69 6.76 -0.41
N TYR A 114 10.63 5.47 -0.11
CA TYR A 114 10.65 4.97 1.26
C TYR A 114 12.02 5.23 1.86
N ASN A 115 12.09 6.13 2.84
CA ASN A 115 13.33 6.44 3.53
C ASN A 115 13.81 5.34 4.48
N GLY A 116 12.99 4.29 4.63
CA GLY A 116 13.26 3.09 5.42
C GLY A 116 13.11 3.21 6.92
N GLY A 117 12.50 4.29 7.39
CA GLY A 117 12.01 4.42 8.76
C GLY A 117 10.83 3.48 9.04
N SER A 118 10.84 2.82 10.20
CA SER A 118 9.78 1.88 10.63
C SER A 118 8.51 2.55 11.17
N SER A 119 8.14 3.71 10.62
CA SER A 119 7.06 4.55 11.13
C SER A 119 6.30 5.24 10.01
N ALA A 120 5.04 5.59 10.28
CA ALA A 120 4.21 6.38 9.36
C ALA A 120 4.84 7.73 8.94
N SER A 121 5.88 8.22 9.62
CA SER A 121 6.63 9.41 9.24
C SER A 121 7.70 9.19 8.15
N ALA A 122 7.72 8.05 7.45
CA ALA A 122 8.71 7.77 6.39
C ALA A 122 8.72 8.78 5.23
N HIS A 123 7.64 9.53 5.01
CA HIS A 123 7.57 10.61 4.01
C HIS A 123 8.38 11.87 4.38
N ARG A 124 8.73 12.08 5.65
CA ARG A 124 9.22 13.40 6.12
C ARG A 124 10.59 13.79 5.60
N THR A 125 11.41 12.81 5.24
CA THR A 125 12.79 13.00 4.79
C THR A 125 13.12 11.95 3.75
N SER A 126 14.01 12.24 2.81
CA SER A 126 14.55 11.24 1.88
C SER A 126 15.47 10.21 2.54
N ASP A 127 15.95 10.48 3.77
CA ASP A 127 16.81 9.58 4.55
C ASP A 127 16.33 9.53 6.01
N PHE A 128 16.00 8.34 6.53
CA PHE A 128 15.49 8.20 7.90
C PHE A 128 16.47 8.68 8.99
N ARG A 129 17.78 8.73 8.70
CA ARG A 129 18.81 9.22 9.63
C ARG A 129 18.69 10.73 9.87
N ASP A 130 18.10 11.44 8.92
CA ASP A 130 17.93 12.89 8.96
C ASP A 130 16.67 13.33 9.71
N VAL A 131 15.83 12.41 10.19
CA VAL A 131 14.59 12.73 10.90
C VAL A 131 14.84 13.57 12.17
N GLN A 132 16.03 13.47 12.76
CA GLN A 132 16.46 14.28 13.92
C GLN A 132 17.46 15.39 13.56
N SER A 133 17.82 15.54 12.29
CA SER A 133 18.73 16.58 11.83
C SER A 133 18.08 17.96 12.03
N PRO A 134 18.84 18.99 12.46
CA PRO A 134 18.34 20.37 12.49
C PRO A 134 18.04 20.91 11.08
N THR A 135 18.56 20.26 10.05
CA THR A 135 18.32 20.53 8.63
C THR A 135 18.01 19.21 7.95
N PRO A 136 16.80 18.66 8.15
CA PRO A 136 16.44 17.38 7.56
C PRO A 136 16.46 17.48 6.03
N ALA A 137 16.89 16.40 5.37
CA ALA A 137 16.74 16.30 3.92
C ALA A 137 15.27 16.43 3.53
N ALA A 138 15.00 17.05 2.37
CA ALA A 138 13.64 17.19 1.87
C ALA A 138 12.98 15.82 1.66
N PRO A 139 11.65 15.71 1.80
CA PRO A 139 10.88 14.55 1.34
C PRO A 139 11.21 14.16 -0.10
N ASP A 140 11.29 12.86 -0.36
CA ASP A 140 11.46 12.32 -1.72
C ASP A 140 10.08 12.03 -2.33
N GLN A 141 9.44 13.09 -2.80
CA GLN A 141 8.07 13.09 -3.34
C GLN A 141 8.03 12.46 -4.74
N ILE A 142 7.05 11.58 -4.98
CA ILE A 142 6.88 10.90 -6.28
C ILE A 142 5.60 11.38 -6.98
N VAL A 143 4.44 11.01 -6.44
CA VAL A 143 3.12 11.35 -7.01
C VAL A 143 2.11 11.71 -5.93
N SER A 144 1.11 12.50 -6.32
CA SER A 144 -0.03 12.84 -5.48
C SER A 144 -1.30 12.95 -6.32
N SER A 145 -2.40 12.37 -5.85
CA SER A 145 -3.71 12.50 -6.49
C SER A 145 -4.24 13.93 -6.47
N ILE A 146 -3.80 14.75 -5.51
CA ILE A 146 -4.11 16.20 -5.47
C ILE A 146 -3.49 16.91 -6.69
N ASN A 147 -2.35 16.42 -7.17
CA ASN A 147 -1.65 16.94 -8.34
C ASN A 147 -2.02 16.23 -9.65
N GLY A 148 -3.14 15.49 -9.66
CA GLY A 148 -3.66 14.85 -10.87
C GLY A 148 -3.11 13.45 -11.15
N PHE A 149 -2.37 12.83 -10.22
CA PHE A 149 -2.08 11.40 -10.32
C PHE A 149 -3.38 10.60 -10.29
N ALA A 150 -3.59 9.80 -11.33
CA ALA A 150 -4.82 9.04 -11.49
C ALA A 150 -4.71 7.68 -10.80
N PHE A 151 -5.72 7.35 -10.01
CA PHE A 151 -5.90 6.02 -9.44
C PHE A 151 -7.41 5.76 -9.28
N ASN A 152 -7.79 4.49 -9.24
CA ASN A 152 -9.15 4.10 -8.87
C ASN A 152 -9.17 3.68 -7.41
N SER A 153 -10.23 4.05 -6.71
CA SER A 153 -10.46 3.63 -5.33
C SER A 153 -11.86 3.08 -5.14
N THR A 154 -11.99 2.04 -4.31
CA THR A 154 -13.29 1.60 -3.79
C THR A 154 -13.25 1.66 -2.27
N LEU A 155 -14.20 2.39 -1.68
CA LEU A 155 -14.41 2.43 -0.24
C LEU A 155 -15.86 2.04 0.04
N ASN A 156 -16.06 0.93 0.73
CA ASN A 156 -17.40 0.44 1.05
C ASN A 156 -17.49 0.02 2.52
N ASP A 157 -18.43 0.64 3.24
CA ASP A 157 -18.84 0.20 4.57
C ASP A 157 -20.05 -0.72 4.46
N PHE A 158 -20.03 -1.83 5.19
CA PHE A 158 -21.11 -2.80 5.19
C PHE A 158 -21.23 -3.54 6.51
N ASP A 159 -22.41 -4.11 6.76
CA ASP A 159 -22.69 -4.90 7.95
C ASP A 159 -22.61 -6.39 7.62
N ASP A 160 -21.92 -7.15 8.46
CA ASP A 160 -21.87 -8.61 8.35
C ASP A 160 -21.84 -9.25 9.74
N ALA A 161 -22.76 -10.18 9.98
CA ALA A 161 -22.91 -10.91 11.25
C ALA A 161 -22.92 -10.02 12.53
N GLY A 162 -23.41 -8.78 12.43
CA GLY A 162 -23.46 -7.83 13.55
C GLY A 162 -22.17 -7.06 13.80
N LYS A 163 -21.14 -7.24 12.96
CA LYS A 163 -19.93 -6.42 12.90
C LYS A 163 -20.06 -5.37 11.81
N LYS A 164 -19.36 -4.24 12.00
CA LYS A 164 -19.13 -3.26 10.94
C LYS A 164 -17.91 -3.68 10.15
N LYS A 165 -17.95 -3.56 8.83
CA LYS A 165 -16.84 -3.87 7.93
C LYS A 165 -16.57 -2.72 6.99
N ARG A 166 -15.31 -2.60 6.57
CA ARG A 166 -14.86 -1.64 5.57
C ARG A 166 -13.94 -2.33 4.58
N LEU A 167 -14.26 -2.19 3.29
CA LEU A 167 -13.38 -2.54 2.19
C LEU A 167 -12.67 -1.26 1.73
N MET A 168 -11.35 -1.30 1.69
CA MET A 168 -10.51 -0.29 1.05
C MET A 168 -9.77 -0.95 -0.10
N ARG A 169 -9.95 -0.44 -1.31
CA ARG A 169 -9.25 -0.89 -2.51
C ARG A 169 -8.65 0.28 -3.26
N ILE A 170 -7.42 0.12 -3.73
CA ILE A 170 -6.76 1.00 -4.70
C ILE A 170 -6.32 0.20 -5.92
N GLU A 171 -6.42 0.82 -7.09
CA GLU A 171 -5.85 0.34 -8.35
C GLU A 171 -5.12 1.50 -9.02
N LEU A 172 -3.87 1.30 -9.42
CA LEU A 172 -3.06 2.34 -10.04
C LEU A 172 -2.13 1.79 -11.11
N ASP A 173 -1.76 2.66 -12.05
CA ASP A 173 -0.61 2.47 -12.93
C ASP A 173 0.65 2.91 -12.18
N ALA A 174 1.54 1.97 -11.88
CA ALA A 174 2.76 2.18 -11.14
C ALA A 174 3.90 2.75 -11.99
N THR A 175 3.68 3.08 -13.26
CA THR A 175 4.74 3.55 -14.18
C THR A 175 5.51 4.75 -13.65
N ASP A 176 4.83 5.78 -13.14
CA ASP A 176 5.50 6.97 -12.58
C ASP A 176 6.27 6.64 -11.30
N ILE A 177 5.76 5.71 -10.49
CA ILE A 177 6.41 5.24 -9.26
C ILE A 177 7.66 4.43 -9.62
N ASN A 178 7.56 3.49 -10.55
CA ASN A 178 8.64 2.57 -10.90
C ASN A 178 9.75 3.23 -11.73
N ASN A 179 9.44 4.33 -12.43
CA ASN A 179 10.43 5.13 -13.17
C ASN A 179 11.04 6.28 -12.33
N HIS A 180 10.66 6.42 -11.07
CA HIS A 180 11.20 7.45 -10.18
C HIS A 180 12.73 7.33 -10.03
N THR A 181 13.40 8.47 -9.89
CA THR A 181 14.83 8.52 -9.55
C THR A 181 14.96 9.06 -8.13
N PRO A 182 15.32 8.24 -7.14
CA PRO A 182 15.36 8.70 -5.76
C PRO A 182 16.35 9.84 -5.53
N LEU A 183 15.98 10.79 -4.67
CA LEU A 183 16.81 11.92 -4.24
C LEU A 183 17.95 11.51 -3.32
N GLN A 184 17.84 10.36 -2.67
CA GLN A 184 18.81 9.91 -1.67
C GLN A 184 20.13 9.41 -2.29
N SER A 185 21.11 9.15 -1.42
CA SER A 185 22.43 8.60 -1.81
C SER A 185 22.28 7.38 -2.73
N PRO A 186 23.10 7.20 -3.78
CA PRO A 186 23.04 6.04 -4.68
C PRO A 186 23.46 4.72 -4.00
N PHE A 187 23.58 4.70 -2.68
CA PHE A 187 23.92 3.54 -1.87
C PHE A 187 22.89 3.38 -0.76
N ASP A 188 22.39 2.16 -0.57
CA ASP A 188 21.62 1.79 0.61
C ASP A 188 22.50 1.98 1.83
N VAL A 189 22.02 2.77 2.77
CA VAL A 189 22.82 3.21 3.91
C VAL A 189 22.84 2.18 5.04
N MET A 190 22.10 1.06 4.93
CA MET A 190 22.18 -0.08 5.86
C MET A 190 23.29 -1.06 5.48
N ASP A 191 23.46 -1.37 4.19
CA ASP A 191 24.37 -2.44 3.73
C ASP A 191 25.46 -1.96 2.74
N ASN A 192 25.46 -0.66 2.42
CA ASN A 192 26.40 -0.01 1.50
C ASN A 192 26.40 -0.64 0.10
N GLN A 193 25.29 -1.23 -0.33
CA GLN A 193 25.08 -1.66 -1.71
C GLN A 193 24.55 -0.52 -2.57
N PRO A 194 24.81 -0.50 -3.89
CA PRO A 194 24.15 0.45 -4.78
C PRO A 194 22.63 0.37 -4.63
N LEU A 195 21.97 1.53 -4.53
CA LEU A 195 20.51 1.57 -4.59
C LEU A 195 20.07 1.08 -5.96
N THR A 196 19.14 0.13 -5.94
CA THR A 196 18.44 -0.33 -7.12
C THR A 196 16.97 -0.02 -6.86
N TRP A 197 16.51 1.11 -7.42
CA TRP A 197 15.12 1.48 -7.33
C TRP A 197 14.24 0.37 -7.91
N GLN A 198 13.29 -0.09 -7.10
CA GLN A 198 12.28 -1.09 -7.43
C GLN A 198 10.88 -0.46 -7.42
N GLY A 199 10.68 0.64 -6.69
CA GLY A 199 9.39 1.31 -6.59
C GLY A 199 8.36 0.43 -5.90
N ILE A 200 7.33 0.05 -6.63
CA ILE A 200 6.29 -0.88 -6.21
C ILE A 200 6.15 -2.01 -7.22
N GLY A 201 6.23 -3.25 -6.73
CA GLY A 201 6.11 -4.43 -7.56
C GLY A 201 6.59 -5.68 -6.84
N PHE A 202 6.15 -6.83 -7.33
CA PHE A 202 6.55 -8.13 -6.83
C PHE A 202 6.31 -9.19 -7.88
N ALA A 203 6.98 -10.33 -7.72
CA ALA A 203 6.80 -11.52 -8.50
C ALA A 203 6.48 -12.68 -7.54
N GLN A 204 7.37 -13.66 -7.39
CA GLN A 204 7.02 -14.93 -6.73
C GLN A 204 6.83 -14.82 -5.20
N MET A 205 7.33 -13.75 -4.60
CA MET A 205 7.22 -13.49 -3.17
C MET A 205 6.75 -12.06 -2.94
N ILE A 206 6.09 -11.83 -1.82
CA ILE A 206 5.77 -10.48 -1.38
C ILE A 206 6.28 -10.24 0.03
N GLY A 207 7.02 -9.15 0.20
CA GLY A 207 7.26 -8.53 1.48
C GLY A 207 6.26 -7.39 1.66
N ILE A 208 5.66 -7.29 2.84
CA ILE A 208 4.62 -6.30 3.12
C ILE A 208 4.93 -5.59 4.43
N TRP A 209 4.99 -4.26 4.37
CA TRP A 209 4.95 -3.37 5.51
C TRP A 209 3.68 -2.54 5.43
N PHE A 210 2.64 -2.96 6.15
CA PHE A 210 1.30 -2.41 6.05
C PHE A 210 0.77 -1.95 7.40
N HIS A 211 0.26 -0.73 7.44
CA HIS A 211 -0.15 -0.07 8.68
C HIS A 211 -1.45 0.71 8.49
N PRO A 212 -2.61 0.12 8.83
CA PRO A 212 -3.87 0.85 8.90
C PRO A 212 -3.94 1.71 10.15
N PHE A 213 -4.72 2.79 10.08
CA PHE A 213 -4.97 3.71 11.20
C PHE A 213 -6.35 4.35 11.09
N ASN A 214 -6.80 4.94 12.19
CA ASN A 214 -8.05 5.68 12.29
C ASN A 214 -7.76 7.11 12.79
N ASN A 215 -8.61 8.06 12.41
CA ASN A 215 -8.62 9.44 12.90
C ASN A 215 -7.28 10.16 12.65
N ILE A 216 -6.91 10.25 11.38
CA ILE A 216 -5.77 11.07 10.96
C ILE A 216 -6.27 12.44 10.51
N ASN A 217 -5.54 13.48 10.89
CA ASN A 217 -5.74 14.79 10.30
C ASN A 217 -4.50 15.09 9.45
N PRO A 218 -4.43 14.61 8.20
CA PRO A 218 -3.30 14.90 7.34
C PRO A 218 -3.38 16.34 6.87
N ASP A 219 -2.31 17.07 7.13
CA ASP A 219 -2.10 18.37 6.51
C ASP A 219 -1.39 18.16 5.17
N TYR A 220 -1.90 18.77 4.12
CA TYR A 220 -1.26 18.81 2.80
C TYR A 220 -0.71 20.21 2.54
N ILE A 221 0.45 20.28 1.90
CA ILE A 221 1.03 21.55 1.47
C ILE A 221 0.09 22.17 0.44
N GLU A 222 -0.39 23.38 0.70
CA GLU A 222 -1.37 24.04 -0.18
C GLU A 222 -0.72 24.79 -1.34
N ASN A 223 0.55 25.22 -1.19
CA ASN A 223 1.18 26.18 -2.08
C ASN A 223 2.63 25.82 -2.38
N GLY A 224 3.10 26.23 -3.58
CA GLY A 224 4.47 26.04 -4.01
C GLY A 224 4.69 24.75 -4.80
N PRO A 225 5.95 24.42 -5.12
CA PRO A 225 6.28 23.24 -5.94
C PRO A 225 5.93 21.90 -5.26
N GLU A 226 5.76 21.91 -3.94
CA GLU A 226 5.43 20.74 -3.12
C GLU A 226 3.93 20.66 -2.80
N ALA A 227 3.10 21.54 -3.38
CA ALA A 227 1.67 21.52 -3.15
C ALA A 227 1.09 20.13 -3.44
N GLY A 228 0.11 19.69 -2.64
CA GLY A 228 -0.53 18.38 -2.78
C GLY A 228 0.20 17.21 -2.12
N PHE A 229 1.36 17.43 -1.51
CA PHE A 229 2.05 16.42 -0.69
C PHE A 229 1.80 16.66 0.81
N LEU A 230 1.94 15.61 1.62
CA LEU A 230 1.85 15.68 3.07
C LEU A 230 2.83 16.70 3.65
N GLU A 231 2.33 17.55 4.55
CA GLU A 231 3.13 18.52 5.28
C GLU A 231 4.16 17.82 6.17
N HIS A 232 5.42 18.17 5.98
CA HIS A 232 6.52 17.66 6.76
C HIS A 232 6.63 18.47 8.07
N GLY A 233 5.95 18.02 9.14
CA GLY A 233 6.11 18.67 10.45
C GLY A 233 7.60 18.78 10.84
N VAL A 234 8.07 20.01 11.08
CA VAL A 234 9.46 20.24 11.53
C VAL A 234 9.62 19.63 12.91
N ALA A 235 10.64 18.79 13.10
CA ALA A 235 10.93 18.17 14.39
C ALA A 235 11.29 19.24 15.44
N GLY A 236 10.27 19.70 16.18
CA GLY A 236 10.41 20.49 17.41
C GLY A 236 9.69 19.78 18.57
N PRO A 237 10.02 20.08 19.83
CA PRO A 237 9.45 19.39 21.00
C PRO A 237 7.93 19.60 21.16
N THR A 238 7.33 20.49 20.36
CA THR A 238 5.93 20.90 20.48
C THR A 238 5.21 21.10 19.14
N VAL A 239 5.82 20.78 17.99
CA VAL A 239 5.14 20.89 16.69
C VAL A 239 4.86 19.51 16.12
N ASN A 240 3.63 19.10 16.39
CA ASN A 240 2.99 17.86 16.04
C ASN A 240 2.23 18.06 14.71
N GLN A 241 2.93 18.17 13.58
CA GLN A 241 2.30 18.38 12.25
C GLN A 241 2.67 17.28 11.25
N GLY A 242 1.78 17.05 10.27
CA GLY A 242 1.79 15.93 9.32
C GLY A 242 1.08 14.67 9.83
N TRP A 243 1.22 13.54 9.13
CA TRP A 243 0.62 12.25 9.51
C TRP A 243 0.94 11.85 10.95
N GLN A 244 -0.02 12.07 11.85
CA GLN A 244 0.06 11.76 13.27
C GLN A 244 -0.85 10.59 13.57
N VAL A 245 -0.29 9.41 13.72
CA VAL A 245 -1.06 8.34 14.35
C VAL A 245 -1.08 8.63 15.85
N VAL A 246 -2.26 8.99 16.37
CA VAL A 246 -2.48 9.10 17.81
C VAL A 246 -2.13 7.75 18.43
N ARG A 247 -1.11 7.72 19.30
CA ARG A 247 -0.60 6.50 19.95
C ARG A 247 -1.78 5.78 20.62
N ASN A 248 -2.23 4.69 19.99
CA ASN A 248 -3.28 3.71 20.36
C ASN A 248 -4.17 3.29 19.17
N ASN A 249 -4.11 3.97 18.01
CA ASN A 249 -4.87 3.61 16.79
C ASN A 249 -3.95 3.14 15.63
N TYR A 250 -2.91 2.37 15.94
CA TYR A 250 -1.96 1.88 14.93
C TYR A 250 -2.03 0.37 14.81
N GLY A 251 -2.48 -0.10 13.66
CA GLY A 251 -2.40 -1.52 13.30
C GLY A 251 -1.08 -1.82 12.60
N PHE A 252 -0.67 -3.08 12.58
CA PHE A 252 0.38 -3.52 11.66
C PHE A 252 0.10 -4.90 11.12
N PHE A 253 0.46 -5.11 9.85
CA PHE A 253 0.53 -6.41 9.21
C PHE A 253 1.89 -6.50 8.54
N ASP A 254 2.74 -7.30 9.17
CA ASP A 254 4.12 -7.45 8.78
C ASP A 254 4.33 -8.89 8.27
N VAL A 255 4.55 -9.03 6.96
CA VAL A 255 4.83 -10.31 6.33
C VAL A 255 6.24 -10.38 5.75
N ASP A 256 6.93 -11.45 6.08
CA ASP A 256 8.16 -11.85 5.40
C ASP A 256 7.86 -13.03 4.46
N GLY A 257 7.97 -12.80 3.15
CA GLY A 257 7.98 -13.86 2.14
C GLY A 257 6.74 -14.73 2.09
N LEU A 258 5.53 -14.14 2.12
CA LEU A 258 4.35 -14.90 1.68
C LEU A 258 4.58 -15.32 0.23
N GLN A 259 4.22 -16.55 -0.09
CA GLN A 259 4.34 -17.09 -1.44
C GLN A 259 3.09 -16.75 -2.24
N ALA A 260 3.29 -16.46 -3.53
CA ALA A 260 2.18 -16.19 -4.44
C ALA A 260 1.26 -17.40 -4.42
N ILE A 261 -0.06 -17.16 -4.49
CA ILE A 261 -0.97 -18.26 -4.75
C ILE A 261 -0.68 -18.66 -6.20
N PRO A 262 -0.21 -19.90 -6.44
CA PRO A 262 -0.01 -20.34 -7.81
C PRO A 262 -1.35 -20.19 -8.51
N GLU A 263 -1.39 -19.43 -9.61
CA GLU A 263 -2.61 -19.39 -10.40
C GLU A 263 -2.99 -20.83 -10.72
N PRO A 264 -4.26 -21.23 -10.51
CA PRO A 264 -4.68 -22.55 -10.92
C PRO A 264 -4.55 -22.58 -12.42
N ALA A 265 -3.48 -23.21 -12.92
CA ALA A 265 -3.07 -23.28 -14.33
C ALA A 265 -4.31 -23.34 -15.21
N THR A 266 -4.73 -22.17 -15.69
CA THR A 266 -5.94 -21.88 -16.46
C THR A 266 -7.02 -22.98 -16.40
N GLY A 267 -7.80 -23.05 -15.31
CA GLY A 267 -8.89 -24.03 -15.24
C GLY A 267 -9.85 -23.90 -14.06
N LEU A 268 -10.98 -23.19 -14.27
CA LEU A 268 -12.15 -23.11 -13.39
C LEU A 268 -11.98 -22.35 -12.05
N LEU A 269 -12.08 -21.02 -12.08
CA LEU A 269 -12.57 -20.23 -10.94
C LEU A 269 -13.72 -19.31 -11.38
N LEU A 270 -14.88 -19.92 -11.59
CA LEU A 270 -16.14 -19.21 -11.88
C LEU A 270 -17.27 -19.62 -10.91
N LEU A 271 -16.96 -20.18 -9.73
CA LEU A 271 -17.98 -20.84 -8.91
C LEU A 271 -17.99 -20.60 -7.39
N VAL A 272 -17.29 -19.59 -6.86
CA VAL A 272 -17.43 -19.27 -5.42
C VAL A 272 -18.41 -18.11 -5.16
N GLY A 273 -18.62 -17.19 -6.10
CA GLY A 273 -19.56 -16.07 -5.93
C GLY A 273 -21.06 -16.40 -6.06
N ALA A 274 -21.42 -17.55 -6.65
CA ALA A 274 -22.84 -17.86 -6.96
C ALA A 274 -23.57 -18.70 -5.90
N ALA A 275 -22.88 -19.22 -4.87
CA ALA A 275 -23.52 -20.07 -3.85
C ALA A 275 -24.24 -19.27 -2.74
N ALA A 276 -24.02 -17.95 -2.64
CA ALA A 276 -24.66 -17.10 -1.61
C ALA A 276 -26.08 -16.61 -1.96
N LEU A 277 -26.62 -16.90 -3.15
CA LEU A 277 -27.92 -16.40 -3.63
C LEU A 277 -28.99 -17.47 -3.88
N ARG A 278 -28.95 -18.62 -3.20
CA ARG A 278 -30.12 -19.53 -3.16
C ARG A 278 -30.86 -19.42 -1.82
N ARG A 279 -31.46 -18.24 -1.62
CA ARG A 279 -32.33 -17.94 -0.48
C ARG A 279 -33.75 -18.49 -0.74
N ARG A 280 -34.17 -19.41 0.13
CA ARG A 280 -35.54 -19.81 0.51
C ARG A 280 -36.70 -19.25 -0.33
N ARG A 281 -37.43 -20.16 -0.98
CA ARG A 281 -38.90 -20.20 -0.95
C ARG A 281 -39.33 -21.64 -0.76
#